data_AF-A0A512RRV6-F1
#
_entry.id   AF-A0A512RRV6-F1
#
_cell.length_a   1.000
_cell.length_b   1.000
_cell.length_c   1.000
_cell.angle_alpha   90.00
_cell.angle_beta   90.00
_cell.angle_gamma   90.00
#
_symmetry.space_group_name_H-M   'P 1'
#
loop_
_entity.id
_entity.type
_entity.pdbx_description
1 polymer ?
#
loop_
_entity_poly.entity_id
_entity_poly.type
_entity_poly.pdbx_seq_one_letter_code
_entity_poly.pdbx_strand_id
1 'polypeptide(L)'
;MNRRTVYKFRQLFIITAAWLVIGFLIAVYEHFVLFTNNSAGPAPGYSFLTSVLMNMGAGFIGAMVGGSALVFYVNVRYRDKSYGHTVIFVTLFFLFVVLLVNIVMRIFIEKPDSYRVLKNGLVWGIVVAVTQLFLQINSKFGQGVFWNFLRGKYNTPKEESRIFMFLDLNSSTTIAERLGDKKYHAFLKDLFSDITNPILDNKGEIYQYVGDEVIIAWKYENGIDNLKCIQCFFDIKEHLQRLNDKYLRQYDLTPAFKAGIHCGKVVAGEVGIIKRDITYSGDVLNTTSRIQGMCREFNAEVIVSADLAAELQLTGRYAVQALGAIRLKGKEKEMQLIALSR
;
A
#
# COMPACT_ATOMS: atom_id res chain seq x y z
N MET A 1 -17.42 -2.58 -1.67
CA MET A 1 -16.20 -2.41 -2.50
C MET A 1 -14.98 -2.70 -1.61
N ASN A 2 -14.13 -3.67 -1.96
CA ASN A 2 -12.93 -4.04 -1.18
C ASN A 2 -11.99 -2.82 -1.03
N ARG A 3 -11.33 -2.64 0.13
CA ARG A 3 -10.44 -1.50 0.38
C ARG A 3 -9.29 -1.35 -0.60
N ARG A 4 -8.78 -2.43 -1.16
CA ARG A 4 -7.76 -2.38 -2.22
C ARG A 4 -8.27 -1.61 -3.44
N THR A 5 -9.54 -1.78 -3.78
CA THR A 5 -10.19 -1.05 -4.88
C THR A 5 -10.40 0.42 -4.51
N VAL A 6 -10.85 0.71 -3.27
CA VAL A 6 -10.94 2.11 -2.76
C VAL A 6 -9.59 2.81 -2.84
N TYR A 7 -8.51 2.10 -2.49
CA TYR A 7 -7.15 2.62 -2.58
C TYR A 7 -6.75 2.95 -4.02
N LYS A 8 -7.01 2.04 -4.97
CA LYS A 8 -6.78 2.31 -6.40
C LYS A 8 -7.55 3.54 -6.89
N PHE A 9 -8.81 3.68 -6.50
CA PHE A 9 -9.59 4.88 -6.84
C PHE A 9 -9.00 6.16 -6.23
N ARG A 10 -8.52 6.11 -4.98
CA ARG A 10 -7.83 7.24 -4.37
C ARG A 10 -6.54 7.60 -5.11
N GLN A 11 -5.77 6.61 -5.56
CA GLN A 11 -4.59 6.85 -6.41
C GLN A 11 -4.97 7.52 -7.73
N LEU A 12 -6.00 7.01 -8.41
CA LEU A 12 -6.50 7.59 -9.65
C LEU A 12 -6.95 9.04 -9.45
N PHE A 13 -7.65 9.33 -8.35
CA PHE A 13 -8.05 10.69 -8.00
C PHE A 13 -6.84 11.63 -7.84
N ILE A 14 -5.81 11.19 -7.13
CA ILE A 14 -4.57 11.98 -6.95
C ILE A 14 -3.86 12.21 -8.30
N ILE A 15 -3.75 11.18 -9.14
CA ILE A 15 -3.17 11.29 -10.49
C ILE A 15 -3.96 12.30 -11.32
N THR A 16 -5.29 12.22 -11.29
CA THR A 16 -6.18 13.12 -12.03
C THR A 16 -5.99 14.56 -11.58
N ALA A 17 -5.99 14.83 -10.28
CA ALA A 17 -5.74 16.16 -9.74
C ALA A 17 -4.35 16.68 -10.14
N ALA A 18 -3.31 15.85 -10.06
CA ALA A 18 -1.96 16.24 -10.45
C ALA A 18 -1.85 16.56 -11.95
N TRP A 19 -2.46 15.74 -12.81
CA TRP A 19 -2.42 15.95 -14.26
C TRP A 19 -3.24 17.16 -14.70
N LEU A 20 -4.34 17.48 -13.98
CA LEU A 20 -5.07 18.74 -14.17
C LEU A 20 -4.20 19.95 -13.85
N VAL A 21 -3.48 19.93 -12.72
CA VAL A 21 -2.54 21.01 -12.34
C VAL A 21 -1.41 21.13 -13.35
N ILE A 22 -0.83 20.01 -13.81
CA ILE A 22 0.21 20.02 -14.84
C ILE A 22 -0.34 20.60 -16.15
N GLY A 23 -1.54 20.21 -16.57
CA GLY A 23 -2.20 20.79 -17.74
C GLY A 23 -2.40 22.31 -17.63
N PHE A 24 -2.82 22.78 -16.46
CA PHE A 24 -2.91 24.22 -16.19
C PHE A 24 -1.54 24.92 -16.30
N LEU A 25 -0.50 24.36 -15.68
CA LEU A 25 0.86 24.91 -15.75
C LEU A 25 1.42 24.94 -17.18
N ILE A 26 1.13 23.91 -17.99
CA ILE A 26 1.47 23.89 -19.41
C ILE A 26 0.76 25.03 -20.14
N ALA A 27 -0.54 25.24 -19.91
CA ALA A 27 -1.28 26.32 -20.54
C ALA A 27 -0.74 27.71 -20.17
N VAL A 28 -0.37 27.91 -18.90
CA VAL A 28 0.27 29.13 -18.41
C VAL A 28 1.62 29.34 -19.09
N TYR A 29 2.46 28.30 -19.15
CA TYR A 29 3.75 28.36 -19.82
C TYR A 29 3.59 28.71 -21.32
N GLU A 30 2.71 28.00 -22.03
CA GLU A 30 2.44 28.28 -23.44
C GLU A 30 1.94 29.71 -23.64
N HIS A 31 1.07 30.21 -22.75
CA HIS A 31 0.62 31.60 -22.80
C HIS A 31 1.79 32.57 -22.70
N PHE A 32 2.67 32.44 -21.70
CA PHE A 32 3.82 33.33 -21.57
C PHE A 32 4.77 33.26 -22.75
N VAL A 33 5.04 32.06 -23.28
CA VAL A 33 5.90 31.87 -24.46
C VAL A 33 5.35 32.64 -25.67
N LEU A 34 4.02 32.66 -25.86
CA LEU A 34 3.41 33.37 -26.99
C LEU A 34 3.66 34.87 -26.98
N PHE A 35 3.91 35.49 -25.82
CA PHE A 35 4.19 36.92 -25.67
C PHE A 35 5.69 37.25 -25.58
N THR A 36 6.57 36.30 -25.89
CA THR A 36 8.02 36.56 -25.97
C THR A 36 8.43 37.08 -27.35
N ASN A 37 9.55 37.80 -27.42
CA ASN A 37 10.09 38.35 -28.67
C ASN A 37 10.47 37.28 -29.71
N ASN A 38 10.59 36.01 -29.30
CA ASN A 38 10.95 34.88 -30.16
C ASN A 38 9.72 34.10 -30.66
N SER A 39 8.51 34.59 -30.39
CA SER A 39 7.25 33.97 -30.79
C SER A 39 6.65 34.64 -32.01
N ALA A 40 5.95 33.89 -32.85
CA ALA A 40 5.12 34.42 -33.93
C ALA A 40 3.84 35.13 -33.42
N GLY A 41 3.65 35.18 -32.10
CA GLY A 41 2.46 35.70 -31.45
C GLY A 41 1.32 34.67 -31.36
N PRO A 42 0.23 35.01 -30.64
CA PRO A 42 -0.95 34.17 -30.54
C PRO A 42 -1.66 34.05 -31.90
N ALA A 43 -2.10 32.84 -32.25
CA ALA A 43 -2.90 32.60 -33.44
C ALA A 43 -4.25 33.35 -33.39
N PRO A 44 -4.87 33.68 -34.54
CA PRO A 44 -6.21 34.25 -34.58
C PRO A 44 -7.21 33.39 -33.81
N GLY A 45 -7.97 33.99 -32.89
CA GLY A 45 -8.94 33.27 -32.04
C GLY A 45 -8.34 32.60 -30.80
N TYR A 46 -7.05 32.79 -30.52
CA TYR A 46 -6.46 32.35 -29.25
C TYR A 46 -7.10 33.06 -28.06
N SER A 47 -7.48 32.28 -27.06
CA SER A 47 -7.91 32.76 -25.75
C SER A 47 -7.21 31.94 -24.67
N PHE A 48 -6.69 32.63 -23.65
CA PHE A 48 -6.04 31.98 -22.51
C PHE A 48 -6.96 30.94 -21.85
N LEU A 49 -8.24 31.29 -21.64
CA LEU A 49 -9.22 30.39 -21.05
C LEU A 49 -9.39 29.12 -21.90
N THR A 50 -9.43 29.25 -23.22
CA THR A 50 -9.56 28.10 -24.13
C THR A 50 -8.32 27.21 -24.07
N SER A 51 -7.12 27.82 -23.99
CA SER A 51 -5.86 27.07 -23.80
C SER A 51 -5.83 26.29 -22.48
N VAL A 52 -6.29 26.90 -21.39
CA VAL A 52 -6.42 26.26 -20.08
C VAL A 52 -7.38 25.08 -20.14
N LEU A 53 -8.59 25.28 -20.68
CA LEU A 53 -9.60 24.22 -20.80
C LEU A 53 -9.10 23.05 -21.65
N MET A 54 -8.43 23.32 -22.77
CA MET A 54 -7.87 22.28 -23.65
C MET A 54 -6.77 21.47 -22.96
N ASN A 55 -5.81 22.13 -22.30
CA ASN A 55 -4.70 21.42 -21.66
C ASN A 55 -5.15 20.66 -20.39
N MET A 56 -6.01 21.27 -19.57
CA MET A 56 -6.60 20.59 -18.42
C MET A 56 -7.51 19.44 -18.87
N GLY A 57 -8.32 19.63 -19.91
CA GLY A 57 -9.16 18.60 -20.49
C GLY A 57 -8.36 17.41 -21.03
N ALA A 58 -7.27 17.68 -21.75
CA ALA A 58 -6.33 16.64 -22.19
C ALA A 58 -5.71 15.89 -21.00
N GLY A 59 -5.28 16.61 -19.96
CA GLY A 59 -4.77 16.00 -18.72
C GLY A 59 -5.80 15.14 -18.01
N PHE A 60 -7.07 15.57 -17.96
CA PHE A 60 -8.17 14.82 -17.38
C PHE A 60 -8.45 13.53 -18.15
N ILE A 61 -8.62 13.62 -19.48
CA ILE A 61 -8.86 12.46 -20.34
C ILE A 61 -7.67 11.48 -20.24
N GLY A 62 -6.45 12.02 -20.30
CA GLY A 62 -5.23 11.25 -20.11
C GLY A 62 -5.19 10.52 -18.77
N ALA A 63 -5.61 11.17 -17.67
CA ALA A 63 -5.65 10.53 -16.36
C ALA A 63 -6.77 9.48 -16.27
N MET A 64 -7.94 9.74 -16.84
CA MET A 64 -9.06 8.78 -16.86
C MET A 64 -8.74 7.52 -17.66
N VAL A 65 -8.07 7.64 -18.80
CA VAL A 65 -7.72 6.49 -19.65
C VAL A 65 -6.37 5.90 -19.22
N GLY A 66 -5.31 6.70 -19.34
CA GLY A 66 -3.95 6.30 -19.03
C GLY A 66 -3.74 6.04 -17.54
N GLY A 67 -4.14 6.97 -16.67
CA GLY A 67 -4.01 6.80 -15.21
C GLY A 67 -4.78 5.57 -14.69
N SER A 68 -5.98 5.29 -15.22
CA SER A 68 -6.70 4.06 -14.89
C SER A 68 -5.96 2.81 -15.35
N ALA A 69 -5.42 2.80 -16.57
CA ALA A 69 -4.61 1.69 -17.07
C ALA A 69 -3.36 1.48 -16.18
N LEU A 70 -2.68 2.55 -15.76
CA LEU A 70 -1.53 2.47 -14.85
C LEU A 70 -1.90 1.81 -13.51
N VAL A 71 -2.96 2.32 -12.87
CA VAL A 71 -3.35 1.90 -11.51
C VAL A 71 -3.99 0.52 -11.49
N PHE A 72 -4.91 0.23 -12.42
CA PHE A 72 -5.72 -0.99 -12.37
C PHE A 72 -5.09 -2.16 -13.13
N TYR A 73 -4.34 -1.91 -14.20
CA TYR A 73 -3.78 -2.94 -15.06
C TYR A 73 -2.26 -3.06 -14.92
N VAL A 74 -1.50 -2.02 -15.26
CA VAL A 74 -0.03 -2.08 -15.35
C VAL A 74 0.60 -2.47 -14.00
N ASN A 75 0.23 -1.77 -12.92
CA ASN A 75 0.80 -2.05 -11.60
C ASN A 75 0.43 -3.43 -11.04
N VAL A 76 -0.65 -4.04 -11.54
CA VAL A 76 -1.01 -5.41 -11.16
C VAL A 76 -0.24 -6.41 -12.00
N ARG A 77 -0.21 -6.22 -13.32
CA ARG A 77 0.38 -7.15 -14.29
C ARG A 77 1.91 -7.23 -14.20
N TYR A 78 2.55 -6.10 -13.88
CA TYR A 78 4.00 -5.95 -13.84
C TYR A 78 4.56 -5.91 -12.42
N ARG A 79 3.80 -6.35 -11.41
CA ARG A 79 4.23 -6.40 -10.00
C ARG A 79 5.55 -7.16 -9.79
N ASP A 80 5.79 -8.19 -10.60
CA ASP A 80 6.96 -9.07 -10.52
C ASP A 80 8.12 -8.67 -11.45
N LYS A 81 7.99 -7.55 -12.16
CA LYS A 81 9.04 -7.03 -13.04
C LYS A 81 9.82 -5.93 -12.34
N SER A 82 11.05 -5.69 -12.80
CA SER A 82 11.86 -4.60 -12.29
C SER A 82 11.18 -3.25 -12.55
N TYR A 83 11.44 -2.30 -11.65
CA TYR A 83 10.85 -0.97 -11.69
C TYR A 83 11.19 -0.25 -13.00
N GLY A 84 12.48 -0.27 -13.37
CA GLY A 84 12.97 0.30 -14.63
C GLY A 84 12.31 -0.32 -15.86
N HIS A 85 12.13 -1.65 -15.89
CA HIS A 85 11.44 -2.31 -17.01
C HIS A 85 10.03 -1.76 -17.20
N THR A 86 9.26 -1.66 -16.12
CA THR A 86 7.87 -1.19 -16.19
C THR A 86 7.79 0.29 -16.55
N VAL A 87 8.68 1.15 -16.03
CA VAL A 87 8.72 2.58 -16.39
C VAL A 87 9.06 2.76 -17.87
N ILE A 88 10.08 2.05 -18.37
CA ILE A 88 10.49 2.09 -19.77
C ILE A 88 9.36 1.60 -20.67
N PHE A 89 8.77 0.45 -20.36
CA PHE A 89 7.67 -0.12 -21.15
C PHE A 89 6.47 0.83 -21.24
N VAL A 90 6.03 1.38 -20.11
CA VAL A 90 4.92 2.34 -20.07
C VAL A 90 5.21 3.59 -20.88
N THR A 91 6.43 4.13 -20.76
CA THR A 91 6.84 5.34 -21.47
C THR A 91 6.91 5.12 -22.97
N LEU A 92 7.52 4.02 -23.42
CA LEU A 92 7.60 3.64 -24.84
C LEU A 92 6.21 3.39 -25.41
N PHE A 93 5.34 2.68 -24.68
CA PHE A 93 3.97 2.44 -25.09
C PHE A 93 3.20 3.76 -25.24
N PHE A 94 3.34 4.69 -24.30
CA PHE A 94 2.72 6.01 -24.40
C PHE A 94 3.21 6.79 -25.63
N LEU A 95 4.53 6.84 -25.86
CA LEU A 95 5.10 7.52 -27.03
C LEU A 95 4.66 6.87 -28.35
N PHE A 96 4.53 5.55 -28.39
CA PHE A 96 3.97 4.84 -29.53
C PHE A 96 2.51 5.25 -29.79
N VAL A 97 1.68 5.36 -28.75
CA VAL A 97 0.29 5.84 -28.88
C VAL A 97 0.26 7.27 -29.41
N VAL A 98 1.12 8.16 -28.91
CA VAL A 98 1.24 9.54 -29.42
C VAL A 98 1.62 9.55 -30.91
N LEU A 99 2.60 8.73 -31.31
CA LEU A 99 3.01 8.62 -32.71
C LEU A 99 1.87 8.13 -33.60
N LEU A 100 1.11 7.13 -33.14
CA LEU A 100 -0.05 6.60 -33.85
C LEU A 100 -1.13 7.68 -34.02
N VAL A 101 -1.44 8.42 -32.95
CA VAL A 101 -2.39 9.55 -33.00
C VAL A 101 -1.93 10.61 -34.01
N ASN A 102 -0.64 10.94 -34.02
CA ASN A 102 -0.08 11.90 -34.99
C ASN A 102 -0.22 11.40 -36.45
N ILE A 103 -0.02 10.12 -36.71
CA ILE A 103 -0.23 9.52 -38.04
C ILE A 103 -1.69 9.59 -38.45
N VAL A 104 -2.62 9.23 -37.55
CA VAL A 104 -4.06 9.29 -37.81
C VAL A 104 -4.50 10.72 -38.09
N MET A 105 -4.03 11.70 -37.30
CA MET A 105 -4.34 13.11 -37.52
C MET A 105 -3.90 13.62 -38.89
N ARG A 106 -2.80 13.10 -39.45
CA ARG A 106 -2.35 13.43 -40.82
C ARG A 106 -3.27 12.91 -41.92
N ILE A 107 -4.08 11.88 -41.65
CA ILE A 107 -5.03 11.34 -42.63
C ILE A 107 -6.27 12.25 -42.69
N PHE A 108 -6.70 12.80 -41.55
CA PHE A 108 -7.95 13.54 -41.43
C PHE A 108 -7.81 15.07 -41.50
N ILE A 109 -6.60 15.60 -41.30
CA ILE A 109 -6.35 17.05 -41.25
C ILE A 109 -5.26 17.38 -42.28
N GLU A 110 -5.53 18.33 -43.17
CA GLU A 110 -4.60 18.69 -44.27
C GLU A 110 -3.26 19.26 -43.79
N LYS A 111 -3.23 19.97 -42.65
CA LYS A 111 -2.01 20.55 -42.06
C LYS A 111 -1.97 20.40 -40.54
N PRO A 112 -1.69 19.20 -40.00
CA PRO A 112 -1.57 19.02 -38.57
C PRO A 112 -0.24 19.60 -38.08
N ASP A 113 -0.29 20.35 -36.98
CA ASP A 113 0.90 20.86 -36.29
C ASP A 113 1.65 19.70 -35.61
N SER A 114 2.43 18.98 -36.43
CA SER A 114 3.20 17.80 -36.01
C SER A 114 4.24 18.15 -34.94
N TYR A 115 4.77 19.37 -34.96
CA TYR A 115 5.73 19.83 -33.97
C TYR A 115 5.08 19.95 -32.59
N ARG A 116 3.90 20.59 -32.51
CA ARG A 116 3.14 20.71 -31.26
C ARG A 116 2.72 19.35 -30.71
N VAL A 117 2.25 18.44 -31.57
CA VAL A 117 1.86 17.08 -31.16
C VAL A 117 3.06 16.33 -30.59
N LEU A 118 4.22 16.40 -31.25
CA LEU A 118 5.44 15.74 -30.78
C LEU A 118 5.95 16.36 -29.47
N LYS A 119 6.02 17.69 -29.38
CA LYS A 119 6.42 18.42 -28.16
C LYS A 119 5.55 18.02 -26.97
N ASN A 120 4.23 18.10 -27.14
CA ASN A 120 3.27 17.76 -26.09
C ASN A 120 3.33 16.28 -25.73
N GLY A 121 3.52 15.41 -26.72
CA GLY A 121 3.74 13.98 -26.53
C GLY A 121 4.96 13.67 -25.67
N LEU A 122 6.10 14.35 -25.90
CA LEU A 122 7.30 14.19 -25.09
C LEU A 122 7.09 14.69 -23.66
N VAL A 123 6.47 15.87 -23.49
CA VAL A 123 6.15 16.42 -22.16
C VAL A 123 5.26 15.45 -21.36
N TRP A 124 4.16 14.97 -21.96
CA TRP A 124 3.29 14.01 -21.30
C TRP A 124 3.95 12.64 -21.11
N GLY A 125 4.87 12.24 -21.98
CA GLY A 125 5.69 11.04 -21.81
C GLY A 125 6.53 11.10 -20.54
N ILE A 126 7.14 12.26 -20.25
CA ILE A 126 7.87 12.50 -19.00
C ILE A 126 6.90 12.45 -17.81
N VAL A 127 5.74 13.11 -17.90
CA VAL A 127 4.72 13.10 -16.83
C VAL A 127 4.27 11.68 -16.51
N VAL A 128 4.02 10.86 -17.53
CA VAL A 128 3.64 9.45 -17.38
C VAL A 128 4.77 8.65 -16.75
N ALA A 129 6.01 8.80 -17.21
CA ALA A 129 7.17 8.11 -16.66
C ALA A 129 7.38 8.43 -15.18
N VAL A 130 7.30 9.71 -14.83
CA VAL A 130 7.39 10.20 -13.45
C VAL A 130 6.24 9.66 -12.60
N THR A 131 5.01 9.73 -13.11
CA THR A 131 3.83 9.18 -12.42
C THR A 131 4.00 7.69 -12.13
N GLN A 132 4.49 6.92 -13.11
CA GLN A 132 4.73 5.49 -12.96
C GLN A 132 5.84 5.18 -11.94
N LEU A 133 6.92 5.97 -11.94
CA LEU A 133 7.98 5.85 -10.94
C LEU A 133 7.44 6.14 -9.52
N PHE A 134 6.65 7.19 -9.35
CA PHE A 134 6.03 7.52 -8.06
C PHE A 134 5.09 6.41 -7.57
N LEU A 135 4.30 5.81 -8.46
CA LEU A 135 3.41 4.69 -8.09
C LEU A 135 4.21 3.49 -7.56
N GLN A 136 5.35 3.16 -8.18
CA GLN A 136 6.23 2.08 -7.74
C GLN A 136 6.92 2.39 -6.41
N ILE A 137 7.43 3.61 -6.24
CA ILE A 137 8.06 4.04 -4.98
C ILE A 137 7.04 3.97 -3.84
N ASN A 138 5.86 4.55 -4.03
CA ASN A 138 4.80 4.53 -3.02
C ASN A 138 4.34 3.10 -2.67
N SER A 139 4.40 2.15 -3.61
CA SER A 139 4.13 0.74 -3.32
C SER A 139 5.17 0.08 -2.40
N LYS A 140 6.41 0.58 -2.40
CA LYS A 140 7.52 0.07 -1.57
C LYS A 140 7.44 0.56 -0.12
N PHE A 141 7.04 1.81 0.08
CA PHE A 141 6.91 2.40 1.42
C PHE A 141 5.66 1.92 2.17
N GLY A 142 4.68 1.35 1.46
CA GLY A 142 3.40 0.99 2.06
C GLY A 142 2.42 2.15 2.13
N GLN A 143 1.19 1.84 2.54
CA GLN A 143 0.06 2.75 2.40
C GLN A 143 0.21 4.00 3.28
N GLY A 144 0.29 5.18 2.66
CA GLY A 144 0.29 6.47 3.36
C GLY A 144 1.63 6.86 4.01
N VAL A 145 2.56 5.92 4.14
CA VAL A 145 3.92 6.14 4.66
C VAL A 145 4.68 7.16 3.81
N PHE A 146 4.63 7.02 2.48
CA PHE A 146 5.29 7.95 1.57
C PHE A 146 4.83 9.41 1.76
N TRP A 147 3.53 9.63 1.99
CA TRP A 147 3.01 10.96 2.26
C TRP A 147 3.40 11.49 3.64
N ASN A 148 3.51 10.62 4.64
CA ASN A 148 4.04 11.02 5.95
C ASN A 148 5.51 11.43 5.86
N PHE A 149 6.30 10.72 5.04
CA PHE A 149 7.69 11.06 4.72
C PHE A 149 7.78 12.41 4.02
N LEU A 150 7.03 12.63 2.93
CA LEU A 150 7.02 13.91 2.21
C LEU A 150 6.60 15.11 3.07
N ARG A 151 5.67 14.91 4.02
CA ARG A 151 5.21 15.96 4.94
C ARG A 151 6.15 16.15 6.14
N GLY A 152 7.18 15.32 6.28
CA GLY A 152 8.06 15.32 7.44
C GLY A 152 7.33 15.03 8.75
N LYS A 153 6.22 14.27 8.71
CA LYS A 153 5.34 14.06 9.88
C LYS A 153 6.11 13.49 11.08
N TYR A 154 7.10 12.63 10.82
CA TYR A 154 7.87 11.87 11.80
C TYR A 154 9.36 12.28 11.84
N ASN A 155 9.71 13.43 11.27
CA ASN A 155 11.07 14.00 11.40
C ASN A 155 11.39 14.32 12.86
N THR A 156 10.35 14.70 13.62
CA THR A 156 10.40 14.76 15.08
C THR A 156 9.63 13.59 15.66
N PRO A 157 10.14 12.95 16.73
CA PRO A 157 9.43 11.85 17.39
C PRO A 157 8.06 12.29 17.90
N LYS A 158 7.03 11.46 17.70
CA LYS A 158 5.66 11.71 18.14
C LYS A 158 5.12 10.54 18.94
N GLU A 159 4.55 10.83 20.10
CA GLU A 159 3.80 9.85 20.88
C GLU A 159 2.44 9.59 20.20
N GLU A 160 2.17 8.33 19.88
CA GLU A 160 0.90 7.88 19.30
C GLU A 160 0.44 6.60 20.02
N SER A 161 -0.85 6.46 20.29
CA SER A 161 -1.42 5.19 20.73
C SER A 161 -1.61 4.26 19.52
N ARG A 162 -1.10 3.04 19.61
CA ARG A 162 -1.14 2.04 18.53
C ARG A 162 -1.52 0.66 19.07
N ILE A 163 -2.10 -0.14 18.20
CA ILE A 163 -2.31 -1.58 18.43
C ILE A 163 -1.38 -2.31 17.47
N PHE A 164 -0.70 -3.35 17.96
CA PHE A 164 0.14 -4.22 17.15
C PHE A 164 -0.39 -5.66 17.23
N MET A 165 -0.28 -6.37 16.11
CA MET A 165 -0.45 -7.81 16.01
C MET A 165 0.82 -8.39 15.42
N PHE A 166 1.40 -9.36 16.13
CA PHE A 166 2.46 -10.22 15.61
C PHE A 166 1.80 -11.50 15.13
N LEU A 167 1.87 -11.76 13.82
CA LEU A 167 1.22 -12.88 13.15
C LEU A 167 2.29 -13.85 12.62
N ASP A 168 2.50 -14.95 13.34
CA ASP A 168 3.57 -15.93 13.11
C ASP A 168 3.04 -17.20 12.44
N LEU A 169 3.76 -17.70 11.44
CA LEU A 169 3.36 -18.89 10.70
C LEU A 169 3.60 -20.16 11.54
N ASN A 170 2.58 -21.01 11.64
CA ASN A 170 2.72 -22.27 12.36
C ASN A 170 3.70 -23.22 11.65
N SER A 171 4.63 -23.79 12.41
CA SER A 171 5.58 -24.81 11.96
C SER A 171 6.41 -24.38 10.73
N SER A 172 6.73 -23.09 10.63
CA SER A 172 7.42 -22.51 9.48
C SER A 172 8.75 -23.19 9.14
N THR A 173 9.56 -23.56 10.14
CA THR A 173 10.81 -24.30 9.95
C THR A 173 10.57 -25.65 9.27
N THR A 174 9.61 -26.44 9.76
CA THR A 174 9.25 -27.73 9.16
C THR A 174 8.72 -27.56 7.73
N ILE A 175 7.95 -26.50 7.48
CA ILE A 175 7.46 -26.18 6.14
C ILE A 175 8.62 -25.82 5.21
N ALA A 176 9.58 -25.01 5.67
CA ALA A 176 10.75 -24.62 4.91
C ALA A 176 11.63 -25.82 4.55
N GLU A 177 11.92 -26.70 5.52
CA GLU A 177 12.67 -27.94 5.30
C GLU A 177 12.00 -28.85 4.26
N ARG A 178 10.67 -28.98 4.33
CA ARG A 178 9.91 -29.83 3.41
C ARG A 178 9.80 -29.27 2.00
N LEU A 179 9.60 -27.95 1.85
CA LEU A 179 9.42 -27.32 0.54
C LEU A 179 10.74 -26.98 -0.16
N GLY A 180 11.81 -26.76 0.60
CA GLY A 180 13.06 -26.19 0.11
C GLY A 180 12.95 -24.69 -0.22
N ASP A 181 14.08 -23.98 -0.17
CA ASP A 181 14.15 -22.51 -0.12
C ASP A 181 13.34 -21.79 -1.20
N LYS A 182 13.46 -22.20 -2.47
CA LYS A 182 12.78 -21.53 -3.59
C LYS A 182 11.27 -21.67 -3.51
N LYS A 183 10.78 -22.87 -3.18
CA LYS A 183 9.34 -23.14 -3.09
C LYS A 183 8.76 -22.54 -1.81
N TYR A 184 9.53 -22.53 -0.72
CA TYR A 184 9.16 -21.84 0.52
C TYR A 184 9.05 -20.32 0.31
N HIS A 185 9.98 -19.70 -0.43
CA HIS A 185 9.88 -18.29 -0.77
C HIS A 185 8.64 -17.98 -1.62
N ALA A 186 8.34 -18.81 -2.63
CA ALA A 186 7.13 -18.68 -3.42
C ALA A 186 5.87 -18.85 -2.56
N PHE A 187 5.88 -19.78 -1.61
CA PHE A 187 4.81 -19.99 -0.65
C PHE A 187 4.57 -18.76 0.24
N LEU A 188 5.62 -18.17 0.85
CA LEU A 188 5.49 -16.95 1.64
C LEU A 188 4.98 -15.77 0.81
N LYS A 189 5.45 -15.64 -0.44
CA LYS A 189 4.99 -14.60 -1.36
C LYS A 189 3.48 -14.70 -1.61
N ASP A 190 2.98 -15.89 -1.88
CA ASP A 190 1.56 -16.13 -2.12
C ASP A 190 0.75 -15.93 -0.83
N LEU A 191 1.23 -16.46 0.29
CA LEU A 191 0.60 -16.34 1.61
C LEU A 191 0.41 -14.89 2.03
N PHE A 192 1.49 -14.10 2.02
CA PHE A 192 1.44 -12.69 2.40
C PHE A 192 0.58 -11.87 1.43
N SER A 193 0.57 -12.22 0.15
CA SER A 193 -0.30 -11.58 -0.83
C SER A 193 -1.79 -11.88 -0.56
N ASP A 194 -2.14 -13.11 -0.18
CA ASP A 194 -3.53 -13.52 0.06
C ASP A 194 -4.10 -12.93 1.36
N ILE A 195 -3.31 -12.85 2.43
CA ILE A 195 -3.78 -12.26 3.71
C ILE A 195 -3.86 -10.72 3.68
N THR A 196 -3.28 -10.06 2.67
CA THR A 196 -3.27 -8.59 2.57
C THR A 196 -4.69 -8.00 2.53
N ASN A 197 -5.63 -8.62 1.82
CA ASN A 197 -6.98 -8.07 1.71
C ASN A 197 -7.73 -8.09 3.05
N PRO A 198 -7.81 -9.23 3.79
CA PRO A 198 -8.35 -9.25 5.15
C PRO A 198 -7.75 -8.19 6.08
N ILE A 199 -6.44 -7.97 6.02
CA ILE A 199 -5.74 -6.95 6.81
C ILE A 199 -6.26 -5.54 6.48
N LEU A 200 -6.27 -5.19 5.20
CA LEU A 200 -6.70 -3.88 4.74
C LEU A 200 -8.17 -3.63 5.06
N ASP A 201 -9.05 -4.61 4.79
CA ASP A 201 -10.49 -4.52 5.05
C ASP A 201 -10.78 -4.27 6.54
N ASN A 202 -9.94 -4.81 7.43
CA ASN A 202 -9.94 -4.55 8.89
C ASN A 202 -9.13 -3.33 9.33
N LYS A 203 -8.86 -2.36 8.44
CA LYS A 203 -8.11 -1.12 8.76
C LYS A 203 -6.66 -1.34 9.23
N GLY A 204 -6.11 -2.54 9.08
CA GLY A 204 -4.73 -2.84 9.44
C GLY A 204 -3.73 -2.29 8.44
N GLU A 205 -2.57 -1.90 8.92
CA GLU A 205 -1.42 -1.48 8.14
C GLU A 205 -0.32 -2.52 8.33
N ILE A 206 0.20 -3.11 7.24
CA ILE A 206 1.36 -4.00 7.33
C ILE A 206 2.57 -3.13 7.65
N TYR A 207 3.05 -3.24 8.88
CA TYR A 207 4.20 -2.48 9.36
C TYR A 207 5.50 -3.09 8.82
N GLN A 208 5.68 -4.40 9.01
CA GLN A 208 6.90 -5.09 8.59
C GLN A 208 6.65 -6.58 8.33
N TYR A 209 7.39 -7.14 7.38
CA TYR A 209 7.59 -8.56 7.23
C TYR A 209 8.93 -8.95 7.86
N VAL A 210 8.93 -9.91 8.78
CA VAL A 210 10.12 -10.39 9.50
C VAL A 210 10.22 -11.90 9.34
N GLY A 211 10.96 -12.35 8.32
CA GLY A 211 11.00 -13.76 7.97
C GLY A 211 9.63 -14.26 7.51
N ASP A 212 9.05 -15.17 8.29
CA ASP A 212 7.71 -15.75 8.15
C ASP A 212 6.64 -15.06 9.00
N GLU A 213 7.03 -14.06 9.80
CA GLU A 213 6.14 -13.25 10.62
C GLU A 213 5.68 -11.99 9.89
N VAL A 214 4.41 -11.61 10.11
CA VAL A 214 3.83 -10.34 9.67
C VAL A 214 3.46 -9.49 10.88
N ILE A 215 4.04 -8.30 10.97
CA ILE A 215 3.68 -7.32 11.99
C ILE A 215 2.65 -6.37 11.39
N ILE A 216 1.47 -6.35 11.98
CA ILE A 216 0.35 -5.49 11.57
C ILE A 216 0.14 -4.44 12.66
N ALA A 217 -0.06 -3.20 12.25
CA ALA A 217 -0.31 -2.07 13.13
C ALA A 217 -1.65 -1.40 12.81
N TRP A 218 -2.28 -0.84 13.84
CA TRP A 218 -3.45 0.02 13.70
C TRP A 218 -3.19 1.33 14.42
N LYS A 219 -3.74 2.43 13.86
CA LYS A 219 -4.12 3.56 14.70
C LYS A 219 -5.12 3.07 15.74
N TYR A 220 -4.96 3.49 16.99
CA TYR A 220 -5.77 3.00 18.11
C TYR A 220 -7.27 2.94 17.81
N GLU A 221 -7.87 4.07 17.43
CA GLU A 221 -9.29 4.21 17.08
C GLU A 221 -9.74 3.24 15.99
N ASN A 222 -8.88 2.96 15.00
CA ASN A 222 -9.22 2.09 13.88
C ASN A 222 -9.25 0.60 14.27
N GLY A 223 -8.42 0.19 15.23
CA GLY A 223 -8.34 -1.20 15.66
C GLY A 223 -9.41 -1.56 16.69
N ILE A 224 -9.77 -0.62 17.58
CA ILE A 224 -10.86 -0.82 18.54
C ILE A 224 -12.25 -0.75 17.89
N ASP A 225 -12.40 0.06 16.84
CA ASP A 225 -13.64 0.22 16.10
C ASP A 225 -14.16 -1.14 15.61
N ASN A 226 -15.30 -1.55 16.15
CA ASN A 226 -15.95 -2.83 15.85
C ASN A 226 -15.06 -4.07 16.06
N LEU A 227 -14.07 -4.00 16.96
CA LEU A 227 -13.12 -5.09 17.25
C LEU A 227 -12.24 -5.47 16.05
N LYS A 228 -11.95 -4.52 15.15
CA LYS A 228 -11.21 -4.78 13.90
C LYS A 228 -9.86 -5.42 14.07
N CYS A 229 -9.11 -5.09 15.12
CA CYS A 229 -7.82 -5.73 15.35
C CYS A 229 -7.96 -7.24 15.63
N ILE A 230 -8.99 -7.67 16.37
CA ILE A 230 -9.29 -9.09 16.60
C ILE A 230 -9.92 -9.72 15.36
N GLN A 231 -10.91 -9.05 14.78
CA GLN A 231 -11.62 -9.54 13.59
C GLN A 231 -10.65 -9.80 12.42
N CYS A 232 -9.62 -8.98 12.28
CA CYS A 232 -8.55 -9.19 11.30
C CYS A 232 -7.96 -10.60 11.36
N PHE A 233 -7.67 -11.13 12.55
CA PHE A 233 -7.10 -12.48 12.68
C PHE A 233 -8.08 -13.54 12.18
N PHE A 234 -9.34 -13.46 12.59
CA PHE A 234 -10.36 -14.43 12.20
C PHE A 234 -10.73 -14.34 10.72
N ASP A 235 -10.75 -13.13 10.14
CA ASP A 235 -10.97 -12.92 8.71
C ASP A 235 -9.80 -13.47 7.88
N ILE A 236 -8.55 -13.35 8.37
CA ILE A 236 -7.38 -14.01 7.76
C ILE A 236 -7.56 -15.53 7.80
N LYS A 237 -7.90 -16.10 8.96
CA LYS A 237 -8.11 -17.54 9.12
C LYS A 237 -9.19 -18.07 8.17
N GLU A 238 -10.36 -17.43 8.14
CA GLU A 238 -11.46 -17.81 7.26
C GLU A 238 -11.08 -17.66 5.77
N HIS A 239 -10.32 -16.62 5.43
CA HIS A 239 -9.85 -16.44 4.06
C HIS A 239 -8.91 -17.56 3.62
N LEU A 240 -7.97 -17.98 4.48
CA LEU A 240 -7.06 -19.08 4.20
C LEU A 240 -7.79 -20.43 4.12
N GLN A 241 -8.82 -20.65 4.95
CA GLN A 241 -9.68 -21.83 4.85
C GLN A 241 -10.37 -21.92 3.48
N ARG A 242 -10.86 -20.80 2.95
CA ARG A 242 -11.44 -20.76 1.59
C ARG A 242 -10.40 -21.02 0.49
N LEU A 243 -9.13 -20.73 0.76
CA LEU A 243 -8.02 -20.98 -0.17
C LEU A 243 -7.34 -22.33 0.08
N ASN A 244 -7.87 -23.18 0.96
CA ASN A 244 -7.22 -24.42 1.35
C ASN A 244 -6.86 -25.31 0.15
N ASP A 245 -7.79 -25.47 -0.80
CA ASP A 245 -7.56 -26.26 -2.01
C ASP A 245 -6.41 -25.72 -2.87
N LYS A 246 -6.23 -24.40 -2.93
CA LYS A 246 -5.11 -23.76 -3.63
C LYS A 246 -3.78 -24.19 -2.97
N TYR A 247 -3.68 -24.08 -1.65
CA TYR A 247 -2.46 -24.39 -0.92
C TYR A 247 -2.13 -25.87 -0.91
N LEU A 248 -3.13 -26.74 -0.78
CA LEU A 248 -2.96 -28.19 -0.89
C LEU A 248 -2.42 -28.57 -2.28
N ARG A 249 -3.00 -28.04 -3.36
CA ARG A 249 -2.53 -28.36 -4.73
C ARG A 249 -1.12 -27.84 -5.03
N GLN A 250 -0.76 -26.66 -4.54
CA GLN A 250 0.51 -26.01 -4.88
C GLN A 250 1.66 -26.42 -3.95
N TYR A 251 1.36 -26.58 -2.66
CA TYR A 251 2.36 -26.73 -1.58
C TYR A 251 2.14 -27.94 -0.69
N ASP A 252 1.03 -28.68 -0.86
CA ASP A 252 0.70 -29.87 -0.06
C ASP A 252 0.61 -29.58 1.45
N LEU A 253 0.07 -28.42 1.82
CA LEU A 253 -0.19 -28.01 3.20
C LEU A 253 -1.36 -27.03 3.30
N THR A 254 -1.85 -26.83 4.52
CA THR A 254 -2.77 -25.76 4.88
C THR A 254 -2.03 -24.76 5.77
N PRO A 255 -1.86 -23.48 5.36
CA PRO A 255 -1.21 -22.49 6.20
C PRO A 255 -2.09 -22.10 7.39
N ALA A 256 -1.49 -21.92 8.55
CA ALA A 256 -2.16 -21.44 9.76
C ALA A 256 -1.24 -20.51 10.53
N PHE A 257 -1.82 -19.55 11.25
CA PHE A 257 -1.08 -18.54 12.00
C PHE A 257 -1.40 -18.60 13.50
N LYS A 258 -0.47 -18.10 14.30
CA LYS A 258 -0.69 -17.71 15.70
C LYS A 258 -0.49 -16.21 15.86
N ALA A 259 -1.32 -15.56 16.67
CA ALA A 259 -1.31 -14.12 16.83
C ALA A 259 -1.20 -13.66 18.28
N GLY A 260 -0.27 -12.75 18.54
CA GLY A 260 -0.26 -11.94 19.77
C GLY A 260 -0.71 -10.52 19.46
N ILE A 261 -1.64 -9.97 20.26
CA ILE A 261 -2.15 -8.61 20.06
C ILE A 261 -2.05 -7.80 21.35
N HIS A 262 -1.51 -6.58 21.25
CA HIS A 262 -1.40 -5.66 22.38
C HIS A 262 -1.48 -4.21 21.92
N CYS A 263 -1.84 -3.31 22.83
CA CYS A 263 -1.94 -1.88 22.58
C CYS A 263 -1.15 -1.08 23.61
N GLY A 264 -0.72 0.10 23.20
CA GLY A 264 -0.16 1.07 24.11
C GLY A 264 0.39 2.28 23.39
N LYS A 265 1.04 3.14 24.17
CA LYS A 265 1.73 4.32 23.66
C LYS A 265 3.07 3.93 23.06
N VAL A 266 3.34 4.44 21.87
CA VAL A 266 4.63 4.30 21.19
C VAL A 266 5.11 5.65 20.71
N VAL A 267 6.42 5.80 20.60
CA VAL A 267 7.05 6.95 19.97
C VAL A 267 7.34 6.58 18.52
N ALA A 268 6.63 7.21 17.59
CA ALA A 268 6.84 7.06 16.16
C ALA A 268 7.85 8.12 15.67
N GLY A 269 8.92 7.69 14.99
CA GLY A 269 9.95 8.59 14.48
C GLY A 269 10.72 7.99 13.31
N GLU A 270 11.25 8.85 12.44
CA GLU A 270 12.17 8.43 11.38
C GLU A 270 13.55 8.10 11.98
N VAL A 271 14.07 6.91 11.64
CA VAL A 271 15.39 6.45 12.08
C VAL A 271 16.22 6.06 10.86
N GLY A 272 17.53 6.27 10.97
CA GLY A 272 18.52 5.89 9.96
C GLY A 272 18.98 7.07 9.10
N ILE A 273 20.16 6.93 8.50
CA ILE A 273 20.78 7.96 7.64
C ILE A 273 20.72 7.51 6.18
N ILE A 274 21.19 6.28 5.91
CA ILE A 274 21.24 5.69 4.56
C ILE A 274 19.92 5.02 4.20
N LYS A 275 19.38 4.20 5.12
CA LYS A 275 18.05 3.60 5.03
C LYS A 275 17.19 4.24 6.11
N ARG A 276 16.38 5.21 5.69
CA ARG A 276 15.40 5.89 6.55
C ARG A 276 14.11 5.09 6.58
N ASP A 277 13.61 4.86 7.78
CA ASP A 277 12.34 4.15 7.99
C ASP A 277 11.56 4.78 9.14
N ILE A 278 10.24 4.67 9.12
CA ILE A 278 9.41 5.07 10.26
C ILE A 278 9.43 3.90 11.23
N THR A 279 9.98 4.15 12.42
CA THR A 279 10.03 3.14 13.48
C THR A 279 9.11 3.51 14.62
N TYR A 280 8.55 2.49 15.26
CA TYR A 280 7.83 2.62 16.52
C TYR A 280 8.73 2.14 17.65
N SER A 281 9.14 3.07 18.50
CA SER A 281 9.92 2.80 19.70
C SER A 281 8.99 2.77 20.91
N GLY A 282 9.11 1.71 21.70
CA GLY A 282 8.30 1.53 22.88
C GLY A 282 8.23 0.08 23.27
N ASP A 283 7.78 -0.13 24.49
CA ASP A 283 7.68 -1.46 25.06
C ASP A 283 6.55 -2.32 24.42
N VAL A 284 5.60 -1.66 23.74
CA VAL A 284 4.43 -2.30 23.13
C VAL A 284 4.82 -3.37 22.12
N LEU A 285 5.76 -3.12 21.20
CA LEU A 285 6.15 -4.10 20.18
C LEU A 285 6.79 -5.34 20.82
N ASN A 286 7.74 -5.13 21.73
CA ASN A 286 8.42 -6.21 22.43
C ASN A 286 7.45 -7.05 23.28
N THR A 287 6.51 -6.39 23.95
CA THR A 287 5.44 -7.06 24.69
C THR A 287 4.53 -7.85 23.77
N THR A 288 4.14 -7.28 22.62
CA THR A 288 3.29 -7.97 21.63
C THR A 288 3.96 -9.24 21.08
N SER A 289 5.25 -9.16 20.71
CA SER A 289 6.02 -10.32 20.26
C SER A 289 6.09 -11.41 21.33
N ARG A 290 6.28 -11.04 22.60
CA ARG A 290 6.30 -12.00 23.71
C ARG A 290 4.94 -12.66 23.91
N ILE A 291 3.84 -11.90 23.79
CA ILE A 291 2.47 -12.45 23.84
C ILE A 291 2.23 -13.44 22.71
N GLN A 292 2.69 -13.12 21.49
CA GLN A 292 2.63 -14.07 20.37
C GLN A 292 3.36 -15.37 20.70
N GLY A 293 4.56 -15.29 21.30
CA GLY A 293 5.31 -16.46 21.74
C GLY A 293 4.56 -17.37 22.71
N MET A 294 3.71 -16.80 23.58
CA MET A 294 2.88 -17.57 24.52
C MET A 294 1.79 -18.42 23.83
N CYS A 295 1.45 -18.14 22.56
CA CYS A 295 0.45 -18.90 21.82
C CYS A 295 0.84 -20.38 21.67
N ARG A 296 2.14 -20.70 21.66
CA ARG A 296 2.63 -22.09 21.64
C ARG A 296 2.43 -22.78 22.98
N GLU A 297 2.74 -22.10 24.07
CA GLU A 297 2.63 -22.65 25.43
C GLU A 297 1.19 -22.96 25.84
N PHE A 298 0.25 -22.06 25.54
CA PHE A 298 -1.17 -22.24 25.88
C PHE A 298 -1.98 -22.96 24.80
N ASN A 299 -1.33 -23.41 23.72
CA ASN A 299 -2.00 -23.95 22.53
C ASN A 299 -3.15 -23.06 22.02
N ALA A 300 -3.00 -21.75 22.13
CA ALA A 300 -3.97 -20.76 21.67
C ALA A 300 -3.61 -20.28 20.26
N GLU A 301 -4.62 -19.99 19.45
CA GLU A 301 -4.43 -19.40 18.12
C GLU A 301 -4.22 -17.88 18.20
N VAL A 302 -4.92 -17.21 19.11
CA VAL A 302 -4.76 -15.78 19.34
C VAL A 302 -4.79 -15.47 20.84
N ILE A 303 -3.80 -14.70 21.29
CA ILE A 303 -3.72 -14.18 22.66
C ILE A 303 -3.68 -12.66 22.61
N VAL A 304 -4.46 -12.02 23.47
CA VAL A 304 -4.49 -10.58 23.66
C VAL A 304 -4.10 -10.23 25.09
N SER A 305 -3.52 -9.04 25.30
CA SER A 305 -3.34 -8.51 26.65
C SER A 305 -4.68 -8.12 27.27
N ALA A 306 -4.80 -8.21 28.59
CA ALA A 306 -5.96 -7.71 29.32
C ALA A 306 -6.19 -6.21 29.10
N ASP A 307 -5.12 -5.42 28.97
CA ASP A 307 -5.22 -3.98 28.65
C ASP A 307 -6.01 -3.74 27.36
N LEU A 308 -5.73 -4.52 26.31
CA LEU A 308 -6.44 -4.41 25.05
C LEU A 308 -7.86 -4.96 25.17
N ALA A 309 -8.04 -6.07 25.89
CA ALA A 309 -9.36 -6.66 26.11
C ALA A 309 -10.29 -5.78 26.95
N ALA A 310 -9.76 -4.91 27.82
CA ALA A 310 -10.56 -3.95 28.58
C ALA A 310 -11.13 -2.84 27.68
N GLU A 311 -10.35 -2.43 26.68
CA GLU A 311 -10.69 -1.40 25.71
C GLU A 311 -11.65 -1.92 24.62
N LEU A 312 -11.47 -3.19 24.27
CA LEU A 312 -12.32 -3.92 23.36
C LEU A 312 -13.48 -4.49 24.18
N GLN A 313 -14.64 -3.86 24.17
CA GLN A 313 -15.84 -4.45 24.77
C GLN A 313 -16.16 -5.79 24.08
N LEU A 314 -15.57 -6.89 24.56
CA LEU A 314 -15.64 -8.23 23.97
C LEU A 314 -17.07 -8.75 24.15
N THR A 315 -17.96 -8.32 23.25
CA THR A 315 -19.31 -8.85 23.08
C THR A 315 -19.23 -10.32 22.67
N GLY A 316 -20.27 -11.12 22.97
CA GLY A 316 -20.31 -12.59 22.84
C GLY A 316 -20.08 -13.22 21.46
N ARG A 317 -19.40 -12.52 20.54
CA ARG A 317 -18.85 -13.01 19.27
C ARG A 317 -17.65 -13.94 19.42
N TYR A 318 -16.94 -13.88 20.56
CA TYR A 318 -15.73 -14.67 20.80
C TYR A 318 -15.82 -15.38 22.14
N ALA A 319 -15.35 -16.62 22.19
CA ALA A 319 -15.09 -17.30 23.45
C ALA A 319 -13.82 -16.72 24.07
N VAL A 320 -13.92 -16.38 25.36
CA VAL A 320 -12.88 -15.68 26.11
C VAL A 320 -12.36 -16.60 27.19
N GLN A 321 -11.08 -16.95 27.15
CA GLN A 321 -10.43 -17.75 28.17
C GLN A 321 -9.32 -16.93 28.84
N ALA A 322 -9.48 -16.62 30.12
CA ALA A 322 -8.43 -16.00 30.90
C ALA A 322 -7.29 -17.00 31.11
N LEU A 323 -6.06 -16.62 30.74
CA LEU A 323 -4.85 -17.41 30.95
C LEU A 323 -4.15 -17.07 32.28
N GLY A 324 -4.59 -15.99 32.94
CA GLY A 324 -4.04 -15.51 34.21
C GLY A 324 -2.94 -14.47 34.04
N ALA A 325 -2.35 -14.08 35.17
CA ALA A 325 -1.22 -13.16 35.21
C ALA A 325 0.08 -13.92 34.91
N ILE A 326 0.77 -13.52 33.86
CA ILE A 326 1.95 -14.22 33.35
C ILE A 326 3.12 -13.25 33.29
N ARG A 327 4.26 -13.69 33.81
CA ARG A 327 5.52 -12.94 33.69
C ARG A 327 6.15 -13.20 32.33
N LEU A 328 5.96 -12.28 31.38
CA LEU A 328 6.63 -12.36 30.09
C LEU A 328 8.16 -12.24 30.27
N LYS A 329 8.93 -12.99 29.47
CA LYS A 329 10.40 -12.99 29.52
C LYS A 329 10.95 -11.57 29.51
N GLY A 330 11.80 -11.21 30.49
CA GLY A 330 12.40 -9.86 30.56
C GLY A 330 11.41 -8.76 30.95
N LYS A 331 10.30 -9.11 31.62
CA LYS A 331 9.41 -8.18 32.33
C LYS A 331 9.50 -8.40 33.83
N GLU A 332 9.41 -7.31 34.58
CA GLU A 332 9.28 -7.37 36.05
C GLU A 332 7.83 -7.58 36.48
N LYS A 333 6.89 -6.87 35.84
CA LYS A 333 5.46 -6.98 36.12
C LYS A 333 4.82 -8.11 35.33
N GLU A 334 3.96 -8.86 35.99
CA GLU A 334 3.07 -9.82 35.33
C GLU A 334 2.01 -9.07 34.50
N MET A 335 1.60 -9.69 33.41
CA MET A 335 0.55 -9.19 32.54
C MET A 335 -0.54 -10.24 32.45
N GLN A 336 -1.79 -9.82 32.62
CA GLN A 336 -2.92 -10.71 32.39
C GLN A 336 -3.11 -10.93 30.90
N LEU A 337 -3.20 -12.21 30.50
CA LEU A 337 -3.42 -12.61 29.12
C LEU A 337 -4.75 -13.32 28.95
N ILE A 338 -5.34 -13.16 27.76
CA ILE A 338 -6.62 -13.70 27.40
C ILE A 338 -6.48 -14.39 26.05
N ALA A 339 -6.81 -15.68 25.99
CA ALA A 339 -6.96 -16.39 24.72
C ALA A 339 -8.36 -16.16 24.16
N LEU A 340 -8.44 -15.95 22.85
CA LEU A 340 -9.70 -15.82 22.14
C LEU A 340 -9.87 -16.96 21.14
N SER A 341 -11.09 -17.46 21.02
CA SER A 341 -11.49 -18.41 19.98
C SER A 341 -12.87 -18.06 19.43
N ARG A 342 -13.19 -18.58 18.26
CA ARG A 342 -14.47 -18.35 17.58
C ARG A 342 -15.16 -19.67 17.30
#